data_AF-A0A0Q9YDS3-F1
#
_entry.id   AF-A0A0Q9YDS3-F1
#
_cell.length_a   1.000
_cell.length_b   1.000
_cell.length_c   1.000
_cell.angle_alpha   90.00
_cell.angle_beta   90.00
_cell.angle_gamma   90.00
#
_symmetry.space_group_name_H-M   'P 1'
#
loop_
_entity.id
_entity.type
_entity.pdbx_description
1 polymer ?
#
loop_
_entity_poly.entity_id
_entity_poly.type
_entity_poly.pdbx_seq_one_letter_code
_entity_poly.pdbx_strand_id
1 'polypeptide(L)'
;MISGQKLGRKSVVEFMGALGLNVATGIVLRQVARQLVKFIPVAGSVISGAIATAGTYALCEAAIAYFIEGKSMNQVKETFEEEFEEKKKEQ
;
A
#
# COMPACT_ATOMS: atom_id res chain seq x y z
N MET A 1 15.76 -1.86 20.00
CA MET A 1 15.62 -3.25 19.52
C MET A 1 14.66 -3.23 18.35
N ILE A 2 15.06 -3.73 17.18
CA ILE A 2 14.11 -4.07 16.11
C ILE A 2 13.98 -5.60 16.21
N SER A 3 12.78 -6.10 16.51
CA SER A 3 12.49 -7.55 16.53
C SER A 3 13.41 -8.41 17.43
N GLY A 4 13.75 -7.94 18.64
CA GLY A 4 14.46 -8.77 19.64
C GLY A 4 15.92 -9.16 19.34
N GLN A 5 16.45 -8.85 18.14
CA GLN A 5 17.85 -9.11 17.80
C GLN A 5 18.78 -8.01 18.33
N LYS A 6 19.95 -8.39 18.86
CA LYS A 6 20.99 -7.44 19.25
C LYS A 6 21.41 -6.67 17.99
N LEU A 7 21.21 -5.34 18.00
CA LEU A 7 21.63 -4.44 16.92
C LEU A 7 23.17 -4.45 16.81
N GLY A 8 23.70 -5.46 16.13
CA GLY A 8 25.10 -5.52 15.76
C GLY A 8 25.36 -4.70 14.50
N ARG A 9 26.61 -4.25 14.33
CA ARG A 9 27.07 -3.54 13.12
C ARG A 9 26.72 -4.30 11.83
N LYS A 10 26.71 -5.64 11.89
CA LYS A 10 26.30 -6.53 10.79
C LYS A 10 24.81 -6.40 10.43
N SER A 11 23.89 -6.47 11.40
CA SER A 11 22.45 -6.32 11.14
C SER A 11 22.09 -4.94 10.61
N VAL A 12 22.79 -3.89 11.04
CA VAL A 12 22.59 -2.54 10.49
C VAL A 12 22.97 -2.50 9.01
N VAL A 13 24.09 -3.11 8.63
CA VAL A 13 24.52 -3.19 7.23
C VAL A 13 23.55 -4.03 6.39
N GLU A 14 23.08 -5.17 6.91
CA GLU A 14 22.10 -6.01 6.22
C GLU A 14 20.76 -5.29 6.03
N PHE A 15 20.27 -4.60 7.06
CA PHE A 15 19.06 -3.79 6.99
C PHE A 15 19.20 -2.65 5.98
N MET A 16 20.32 -1.91 6.02
CA MET A 16 20.58 -0.82 5.07
C MET A 16 20.75 -1.35 3.64
N GLY A 17 21.35 -2.54 3.47
CA GLY A 17 21.44 -3.22 2.18
C GLY A 17 20.05 -3.60 1.66
N ALA A 18 19.20 -4.19 2.50
CA ALA A 18 17.83 -4.55 2.14
C ALA A 18 16.98 -3.31 1.83
N LEU A 19 17.06 -2.25 2.63
CA LEU A 19 16.39 -0.98 2.35
C LEU A 19 16.89 -0.36 1.04
N GLY A 20 18.21 -0.30 0.85
CA GLY A 20 18.84 0.25 -0.34
C GLY A 20 18.41 -0.49 -1.60
N LEU A 21 18.33 -1.82 -1.55
CA LEU A 21 17.87 -2.64 -2.66
C LEU A 21 16.40 -2.37 -3.01
N ASN A 22 15.53 -2.24 -2.01
CA ASN A 22 14.12 -1.91 -2.23
C ASN A 22 13.96 -0.50 -2.83
N VAL A 23 14.67 0.49 -2.29
CA VAL A 23 14.64 1.86 -2.79
C VAL A 23 15.16 1.95 -4.22
N ALA A 24 16.31 1.33 -4.51
CA ALA A 24 16.89 1.31 -5.84
C ALA A 24 15.95 0.66 -6.86
N THR A 25 15.39 -0.50 -6.51
CA THR A 25 14.38 -1.19 -7.34
C THR A 25 13.16 -0.29 -7.59
N GLY A 26 12.64 0.37 -6.54
CA GLY A 26 11.52 1.29 -6.66
C GLY A 26 11.81 2.47 -7.58
N ILE A 27 13.01 3.05 -7.53
CA ILE A 27 13.42 4.14 -8.44
C ILE A 27 13.46 3.65 -9.89
N VAL A 28 14.05 2.48 -10.16
CA VAL A 28 14.10 1.91 -11.51
C VAL A 28 12.69 1.68 -12.06
N LEU A 29 11.82 1.02 -11.29
CA LEU A 29 10.43 0.79 -11.67
C LEU A 29 9.68 2.10 -11.92
N ARG A 30 9.91 3.13 -11.10
CA ARG A 30 9.30 4.44 -11.27
C ARG A 30 9.73 5.13 -12.57
N GLN A 31 11.00 5.00 -12.97
CA GLN A 31 11.47 5.55 -14.25
C GLN A 31 10.84 4.81 -15.44
N VAL A 32 10.77 3.48 -15.37
CA VAL A 32 10.10 2.65 -16.39
C VAL A 32 8.62 3.05 -16.50
N ALA A 33 7.90 3.10 -15.38
CA ALA A 33 6.50 3.53 -15.35
C ALA A 33 6.32 4.94 -15.94
N ARG A 34 7.21 5.88 -15.62
CA ARG A 34 7.15 7.26 -16.17
C ARG A 34 7.35 7.29 -17.68
N GLN A 35 8.20 6.40 -18.21
CA GLN A 35 8.40 6.28 -19.65
C GLN A 35 7.18 5.63 -20.34
N LEU A 36 6.55 4.64 -19.70
CA LEU A 36 5.34 3.98 -20.20
C LEU A 36 4.11 4.91 -20.18
N VAL A 37 3.95 5.73 -19.14
CA VAL A 37 2.81 6.67 -19.01
C VAL A 37 2.86 7.79 -20.06
N LYS A 38 4.02 8.05 -20.69
CA LYS A 38 4.09 8.98 -21.85
C LYS A 38 3.20 8.53 -23.02
N PHE A 39 2.89 7.24 -23.14
CA PHE A 39 2.02 6.71 -24.19
C PHE A 39 0.53 6.85 -23.87
N ILE A 40 0.16 7.02 -22.59
CA ILE A 40 -1.22 7.23 -22.15
C ILE A 40 -1.23 8.39 -21.15
N PRO A 41 -1.18 9.64 -21.64
CA PRO A 41 -1.30 10.80 -20.77
C PRO A 41 -2.59 10.70 -19.94
N VAL A 42 -2.52 11.11 -18.66
CA VAL A 42 -3.62 11.13 -17.68
C VAL A 42 -4.03 9.77 -17.06
N ALA A 43 -3.76 8.62 -17.69
CA ALA A 43 -4.16 7.32 -17.13
C ALA A 43 -3.53 7.00 -15.76
N GLY A 44 -2.26 7.37 -15.56
CA GLY A 44 -1.57 7.14 -14.29
C GLY A 44 -2.19 7.90 -13.11
N SER A 45 -2.63 9.14 -13.32
CA SER A 45 -3.28 9.95 -12.28
C SER A 45 -4.69 9.46 -11.95
N VAL A 46 -5.43 8.97 -12.94
CA VAL A 46 -6.79 8.43 -12.76
C VAL A 46 -6.73 7.13 -11.95
N ILE A 47 -5.90 6.17 -12.37
CA ILE A 47 -5.73 4.91 -11.65
C ILE A 47 -5.24 5.16 -10.21
N SER A 48 -4.26 6.05 -10.04
CA SER A 48 -3.76 6.39 -8.71
C SER A 48 -4.82 7.06 -7.84
N GLY A 49 -5.64 7.95 -8.41
CA GLY A 49 -6.73 8.61 -7.70
C GLY A 49 -7.82 7.63 -7.29
N ALA A 50 -8.20 6.72 -8.19
CA ALA A 50 -9.17 5.65 -7.93
C ALA A 50 -8.70 4.75 -6.76
N ILE A 51 -7.47 4.24 -6.82
CA ILE A 51 -6.90 3.38 -5.76
C ILE A 51 -6.81 4.13 -4.43
N ALA A 52 -6.34 5.38 -4.45
CA ALA A 52 -6.23 6.19 -3.23
C ALA A 52 -7.59 6.44 -2.58
N THR A 53 -8.61 6.75 -3.39
CA THR A 53 -9.97 7.00 -2.92
C THR A 53 -10.60 5.73 -2.35
N ALA A 54 -10.56 4.63 -3.11
CA ALA A 54 -11.09 3.34 -2.67
C ALA A 54 -10.41 2.84 -1.39
N GLY A 55 -9.07 2.93 -1.33
CA GLY A 55 -8.31 2.51 -0.15
C GLY A 55 -8.61 3.35 1.09
N THR A 56 -8.76 4.68 0.93
CA THR A 56 -9.11 5.56 2.05
C THR A 56 -10.50 5.25 2.58
N TYR A 57 -11.46 5.05 1.69
CA TYR A 57 -12.84 4.75 2.06
C TYR A 57 -12.95 3.41 2.77
N ALA A 58 -12.41 2.34 2.16
CA ALA A 58 -12.42 1.00 2.73
C ALA A 58 -11.72 0.94 4.10
N LEU A 59 -10.66 1.73 4.31
CA LEU A 59 -9.98 1.82 5.60
C LEU A 59 -10.87 2.46 6.67
N CYS A 60 -11.63 3.50 6.32
CA CYS A 60 -12.59 4.13 7.23
C CYS A 60 -13.70 3.16 7.63
N GLU A 61 -14.28 2.44 6.67
CA GLU A 61 -15.32 1.44 6.95
C GLU A 61 -14.78 0.28 7.81
N ALA A 62 -13.57 -0.20 7.53
CA ALA A 62 -12.91 -1.19 8.36
C ALA A 62 -12.67 -0.68 9.80
N ALA A 63 -12.33 0.60 9.97
CA ALA A 63 -12.16 1.21 11.28
C ALA A 63 -13.50 1.31 12.04
N ILE A 64 -14.59 1.66 11.36
CA ILE A 64 -15.94 1.66 11.94
C ILE A 64 -16.31 0.23 12.38
N ALA A 65 -16.16 -0.75 11.50
CA ALA A 65 -16.43 -2.16 11.77
C ALA A 65 -15.67 -2.68 13.00
N TYR A 66 -14.40 -2.31 13.14
CA TYR A 66 -13.57 -2.77 14.25
C TYR A 66 -13.87 -2.03 15.56
N PHE A 67 -13.85 -0.69 15.54
CA PHE A 67 -13.90 0.11 16.77
C PHE A 67 -15.31 0.41 17.27
N ILE A 68 -16.27 0.55 16.36
CA ILE A 68 -17.64 0.93 16.71
C ILE A 68 -18.53 -0.30 16.78
N GLU A 69 -18.44 -1.18 15.79
CA GLU A 69 -19.33 -2.34 15.68
C GLU A 69 -18.79 -3.58 16.41
N GLY A 70 -17.51 -3.57 16.82
CA GLY A 70 -16.89 -4.68 17.53
C GLY A 70 -16.81 -5.98 16.70
N LYS A 71 -16.80 -5.86 15.36
CA LYS A 71 -16.72 -7.02 14.46
C LYS A 71 -15.39 -7.76 14.63
N SER A 72 -15.42 -9.06 14.35
CA SER A 72 -14.20 -9.88 14.35
C SER A 72 -13.25 -9.45 13.23
N MET A 73 -11.95 -9.72 13.40
CA MET A 73 -10.94 -9.34 12.40
C MET A 73 -11.21 -9.94 11.01
N ASN A 74 -11.82 -11.12 10.94
CA ASN A 74 -12.22 -11.72 9.66
C ASN A 74 -13.30 -10.88 8.96
N GLN A 75 -14.30 -10.40 9.71
CA GLN A 75 -15.37 -9.55 9.19
C GLN A 75 -14.86 -8.16 8.84
N VAL A 76 -13.94 -7.59 9.63
CA VAL A 76 -13.31 -6.29 9.31
C VAL A 76 -12.52 -6.38 8.01
N LYS A 77 -11.81 -7.48 7.80
CA LYS A 77 -11.09 -7.74 6.56
C LYS A 77 -12.05 -7.87 5.37
N GLU A 78 -13.14 -8.61 5.55
CA GLU A 78 -14.18 -8.76 4.52
C GLU A 78 -14.78 -7.40 4.15
N THR A 79 -15.16 -6.57 5.14
CA THR A 79 -15.64 -5.20 4.90
C THR A 79 -14.61 -4.35 4.14
N PHE A 80 -13.32 -4.43 4.49
CA PHE A 80 -12.29 -3.70 3.73
C PHE A 80 -12.22 -4.17 2.27
N GLU A 81 -12.20 -5.48 2.03
CA GLU A 81 -12.07 -6.04 0.68
C GLU A 81 -13.29 -5.73 -0.19
N GLU A 82 -14.50 -5.81 0.38
CA GLU A 82 -15.76 -5.45 -0.28
C GLU A 82 -15.77 -3.98 -0.68
N GLU A 83 -15.55 -3.08 0.27
CA GLU A 83 -15.56 -1.63 0.03
C GLU A 83 -14.46 -1.19 -0.93
N PHE A 84 -13.28 -1.81 -0.85
CA PHE A 84 -12.17 -1.51 -1.75
C PHE A 84 -12.48 -1.95 -3.19
N GLU A 85 -13.03 -3.15 -3.38
CA GLU A 85 -13.39 -3.65 -4.71
C GLU A 85 -14.59 -2.93 -5.31
N GLU A 86 -15.57 -2.53 -4.50
CA GLU A 86 -16.71 -1.73 -4.94
C GLU A 86 -16.24 -0.36 -5.44
N LYS A 87 -15.53 0.39 -4.59
CA LYS A 87 -15.10 1.76 -4.89
C LYS A 87 -14.04 1.83 -6.00
N LYS A 88 -13.27 0.75 -6.19
CA LYS A 88 -12.34 0.61 -7.33
C LYS A 88 -13.07 0.38 -8.66
N LYS A 89 -14.26 -0.23 -8.66
CA LYS A 89 -15.07 -0.48 -9.87
C LYS A 89 -15.92 0.72 -10.28
N GLU A 90 -16.22 1.63 -9.36
CA GLU A 90 -17.00 2.85 -9.61
C GLU A 90 -16.20 3.98 -10.28
N GLN A 91 -14.87 3.85 -10.42
CA GLN A 91 -13.94 4.84 -10.99
C GLN A 91 -13.36 4.38 -12.34
#